data_AF-A0A7H0YCV7-F1
#
_entry.id   AF-A0A7H0YCV7-F1
#
_cell.length_a   1.000
_cell.length_b   1.000
_cell.length_c   1.000
_cell.angle_alpha   90.00
_cell.angle_beta   90.00
_cell.angle_gamma   90.00
#
_symmetry.space_group_name_H-M   'P 1'
#
loop_
_entity.id
_entity.type
_entity.pdbx_description
1 polymer ?
#
loop_
_entity_poly.entity_id
_entity_poly.type
_entity_poly.pdbx_seq_one_letter_code
_entity_poly.pdbx_strand_id
1 'polypeptide(L)'
;MEELSMEKCCVEVQSFLKEQEELGKSENTVRTYMRIMNAFVSWIEPNGGELNDLTRYDVQAYIKYLEQNGKSASTVDKVFACLSVYARFISRPDIVDRIKRTRPQRQTQTAPKSLSDLERKRILRQVEKDGILRDIAIMYVLMQCGLRVSELCSLNRSDVTMSERGGKLIVRESKGGESRFLPLAVDVRYHISKYLDSRTDENEALFISNERKRISVRTVQHMLSKYGTHPHALRHTFVRTLVKSGNDIAVVAEMAGHKDVNVTRRYSKPDEQEMITAIERAFS
;
A
#
# COMPACT_ATOMS: atom_id res chain seq x y z
N MET A 1 -4.23 6.55 29.74
CA MET A 1 -4.91 5.29 29.40
C MET A 1 -4.37 4.78 28.07
N GLU A 2 -3.09 4.44 28.04
CA GLU A 2 -2.39 3.96 26.85
C GLU A 2 -1.33 2.94 27.30
N GLU A 3 -1.77 2.00 28.12
CA GLU A 3 -0.96 0.93 28.72
C GLU A 3 -1.74 -0.41 28.82
N LEU A 4 -2.82 -0.58 28.05
CA LEU A 4 -3.51 -1.87 27.95
C LEU A 4 -3.22 -2.53 26.59
N SER A 5 -2.67 -3.75 26.68
CA SER A 5 -2.36 -4.74 25.61
C SER A 5 -0.94 -4.76 25.03
N MET A 6 0.08 -4.64 25.89
CA MET A 6 1.22 -5.56 25.79
C MET A 6 0.74 -6.96 26.24
N GLU A 7 -0.10 -7.60 25.42
CA GLU A 7 -0.45 -9.02 25.58
C GLU A 7 0.85 -9.83 25.67
N LYS A 8 0.95 -10.72 26.66
CA LYS A 8 2.08 -11.64 26.88
C LYS A 8 2.50 -12.27 25.55
N CYS A 9 3.55 -11.74 24.93
CA CYS A 9 4.14 -12.36 23.77
C CYS A 9 5.02 -13.50 24.29
N CYS A 10 4.59 -14.73 24.02
CA CYS A 10 5.31 -15.96 24.36
C CYS A 10 6.77 -15.87 23.85
N VAL A 11 7.75 -16.36 24.63
CA VAL A 11 9.21 -16.23 24.35
C VAL A 11 9.56 -16.82 22.99
N GLU A 12 8.84 -17.87 22.61
CA GLU A 12 8.88 -18.59 21.35
C GLU A 12 8.51 -17.68 20.17
N VAL A 13 7.47 -16.86 20.32
CA VAL A 13 7.04 -15.91 19.30
C VAL A 13 8.08 -14.81 19.13
N GLN A 14 8.67 -14.33 20.23
CA GLN A 14 9.75 -13.34 20.15
C GLN A 14 10.98 -13.88 19.43
N SER A 15 11.37 -15.13 19.72
CA SER A 15 12.50 -15.81 19.08
C SER A 15 12.26 -15.99 17.57
N PHE A 16 11.05 -16.41 17.20
CA PHE A 16 10.63 -16.49 15.80
C PHE A 16 10.73 -15.14 15.08
N LEU A 17 10.20 -14.07 15.68
CA LEU A 17 10.19 -12.75 15.06
C LEU A 17 11.61 -12.20 14.87
N LYS A 18 12.50 -12.43 15.84
CA LYS A 18 13.91 -12.04 15.75
C LYS A 18 14.62 -12.75 14.60
N GLU A 19 14.40 -14.06 14.41
CA GLU A 19 14.97 -14.77 13.25
C GLU A 19 14.45 -14.17 11.93
N GLN A 20 13.17 -13.80 11.86
CA GLN A 20 12.64 -13.18 10.64
C GLN A 20 13.26 -11.80 10.36
N GLU A 21 13.63 -11.04 11.39
CA GLU A 21 14.39 -9.80 11.25
C GLU A 21 15.81 -10.06 10.74
N GLU A 22 16.51 -11.04 11.30
CA GLU A 22 17.86 -11.45 10.90
C GLU A 22 17.89 -11.97 9.44
N LEU A 23 16.81 -12.63 9.00
CA LEU A 23 16.60 -13.03 7.60
C LEU A 23 16.22 -11.86 6.66
N GLY A 24 16.24 -10.62 7.15
CA GLY A 24 16.05 -9.41 6.34
C GLY A 24 14.59 -9.12 5.93
N LYS A 25 13.59 -9.72 6.59
CA LYS A 25 12.18 -9.41 6.34
C LYS A 25 11.90 -7.93 6.63
N SER A 26 10.90 -7.36 5.94
CA SER A 26 10.52 -5.97 6.23
C SER A 26 9.85 -5.86 7.59
N GLU A 27 10.03 -4.73 8.28
CA GLU A 27 9.39 -4.43 9.57
C GLU A 27 7.87 -4.64 9.52
N ASN A 28 7.22 -4.26 8.40
CA ASN A 28 5.80 -4.52 8.18
C ASN A 28 5.46 -6.02 8.11
N THR A 29 6.33 -6.85 7.55
CA THR A 29 6.15 -8.31 7.52
C THR A 29 6.27 -8.88 8.93
N VAL A 30 7.29 -8.46 9.69
CA VAL A 30 7.51 -8.89 11.08
C VAL A 30 6.33 -8.48 11.97
N ARG A 31 5.86 -7.24 11.86
CA ARG A 31 4.66 -6.76 12.57
C ARG A 31 3.40 -7.54 12.18
N THR A 32 3.28 -7.92 10.91
CA THR A 32 2.16 -8.76 10.44
C THR A 32 2.24 -10.15 11.07
N TYR A 33 3.43 -10.76 11.09
CA TYR A 33 3.66 -12.06 11.72
C TYR A 33 3.39 -12.01 13.21
N MET A 34 3.87 -10.99 13.92
CA MET A 34 3.60 -10.79 15.34
C MET A 34 2.10 -10.81 15.63
N ARG A 35 1.31 -10.04 14.87
CA ARG A 35 -0.14 -9.99 15.05
C ARG A 35 -0.82 -11.32 14.74
N ILE A 36 -0.36 -12.04 13.72
CA ILE A 36 -0.92 -13.35 13.37
C ILE A 36 -0.58 -14.38 14.45
N MET A 37 0.67 -14.42 14.89
CA MET A 37 1.13 -15.36 15.91
C MET A 37 0.41 -15.11 17.23
N ASN A 38 0.33 -13.86 17.71
CA ASN A 38 -0.41 -13.54 18.93
C ASN A 38 -1.88 -13.98 18.83
N ALA A 39 -2.56 -13.71 17.71
CA ALA A 39 -3.94 -14.16 17.50
C ALA A 39 -4.09 -15.68 17.41
N PHE A 40 -3.03 -16.40 17.05
CA PHE A 40 -2.99 -17.86 17.06
C PHE A 40 -2.73 -18.39 18.48
N VAL A 41 -1.80 -17.78 19.23
CA VAL A 41 -1.51 -18.10 20.64
C VAL A 41 -2.78 -17.98 21.48
N SER A 42 -3.46 -16.82 21.39
CA SER A 42 -4.69 -16.57 22.14
C SER A 42 -5.83 -17.54 21.79
N TRP A 43 -5.77 -18.16 20.62
CA TRP A 43 -6.73 -19.19 20.23
C TRP A 43 -6.30 -20.58 20.70
N ILE A 44 -5.02 -20.94 20.63
CA ILE A 44 -4.57 -22.31 20.88
C ILE A 44 -4.46 -22.65 22.37
N GLU A 45 -4.04 -21.70 23.21
CA GLU A 45 -3.87 -21.92 24.66
C GLU A 45 -5.19 -22.37 25.33
N PRO A 46 -6.35 -21.73 25.09
CA PRO A 46 -7.63 -22.20 25.65
C PRO A 46 -8.14 -23.50 25.04
N ASN A 47 -7.62 -23.90 23.88
CA ASN A 47 -8.00 -25.14 23.19
C ASN A 47 -7.06 -26.31 23.52
N GLY A 48 -6.16 -26.13 24.50
CA GLY A 48 -5.29 -27.19 25.03
C GLY A 48 -4.09 -27.53 24.15
N GLY A 49 -3.73 -26.67 23.20
CA GLY A 49 -2.54 -26.84 22.38
C GLY A 49 -1.38 -25.95 22.83
N GLU A 50 -0.16 -26.40 22.53
CA GLU A 50 1.08 -25.69 22.85
C GLU A 50 1.84 -25.32 21.57
N LEU A 51 2.48 -24.16 21.57
CA LEU A 51 3.22 -23.65 20.40
C LEU A 51 4.43 -24.52 20.01
N ASN A 52 5.04 -25.19 20.99
CA ASN A 52 6.22 -26.03 20.77
C ASN A 52 5.86 -27.47 20.34
N ASP A 53 4.60 -27.89 20.56
CA ASP A 53 4.11 -29.21 20.17
C ASP A 53 2.85 -29.10 19.31
N LEU A 54 2.94 -28.24 18.28
CA LEU A 54 1.85 -28.09 17.32
C LEU A 54 1.67 -29.37 16.51
N THR A 55 0.41 -29.78 16.37
CA THR A 55 0.03 -30.86 15.46
C THR A 55 -0.60 -30.30 14.19
N ARG A 56 -0.68 -31.16 13.16
CA ARG A 56 -1.46 -30.86 11.96
C ARG A 56 -2.94 -30.58 12.26
N TYR A 57 -3.47 -31.21 13.31
CA TYR A 57 -4.85 -31.02 13.73
C TYR A 57 -5.10 -29.59 14.21
N ASP A 58 -4.18 -29.02 14.99
CA ASP A 58 -4.30 -27.66 15.53
C ASP A 58 -4.30 -26.62 14.42
N VAL A 59 -3.39 -26.76 13.45
CA VAL A 59 -3.35 -25.88 12.27
C VAL A 59 -4.66 -25.98 11.47
N GLN A 60 -5.15 -27.20 11.22
CA GLN A 60 -6.40 -27.40 10.48
C GLN A 60 -7.61 -26.85 11.22
N ALA A 61 -7.67 -27.03 12.53
CA ALA A 61 -8.73 -26.54 13.40
C ALA A 61 -8.75 -25.02 13.44
N TYR A 62 -7.58 -24.36 13.53
CA TYR A 62 -7.50 -22.91 13.50
C TYR A 62 -7.93 -22.32 12.16
N ILE A 63 -7.50 -22.92 11.04
CA ILE A 63 -7.93 -22.49 9.71
C ILE A 63 -9.45 -22.58 9.58
N LYS A 64 -10.06 -23.69 10.04
CA LYS A 64 -11.51 -23.87 10.06
C LYS A 64 -12.20 -22.83 10.95
N TYR A 65 -11.63 -22.53 12.11
CA TYR A 65 -12.11 -21.47 12.99
C TYR A 65 -12.13 -20.11 12.29
N LEU A 66 -11.06 -19.74 11.57
CA LEU A 66 -11.01 -18.47 10.83
C LEU A 66 -12.09 -18.39 9.74
N GLU A 67 -12.31 -19.49 9.01
CA GLU A 67 -13.35 -19.58 7.98
C GLU A 67 -14.76 -19.46 8.59
N GLN A 68 -15.02 -20.15 9.70
CA GLN A 68 -16.29 -20.08 10.42
C GLN A 68 -16.58 -18.69 11.01
N ASN A 69 -15.53 -17.95 11.38
CA ASN A 69 -15.62 -16.55 11.83
C ASN A 69 -15.65 -15.54 10.67
N GLY A 70 -15.91 -16.00 9.44
CA GLY A 70 -16.11 -15.13 8.28
C GLY A 70 -14.86 -14.40 7.80
N LYS A 71 -13.65 -14.86 8.14
CA LYS A 71 -12.43 -14.27 7.60
C LYS A 71 -12.34 -14.53 6.10
N SER A 72 -11.92 -13.52 5.34
CA SER A 72 -11.76 -13.65 3.89
C SER A 72 -10.71 -14.72 3.54
N ALA A 73 -10.87 -15.38 2.39
CA ALA A 73 -9.90 -16.36 1.89
C ALA A 73 -8.46 -15.79 1.77
N SER A 74 -8.31 -14.49 1.48
CA SER A 74 -7.01 -13.82 1.46
C SER A 74 -6.41 -13.69 2.87
N THR A 75 -7.24 -13.43 3.88
CA THR A 75 -6.81 -13.40 5.28
C THR A 75 -6.36 -14.79 5.73
N VAL A 76 -7.15 -15.82 5.43
CA VAL A 76 -6.83 -17.22 5.76
C VAL A 76 -5.52 -17.66 5.10
N ASP A 77 -5.31 -17.33 3.82
CA ASP A 77 -4.07 -17.70 3.13
C ASP A 77 -2.83 -16.97 3.68
N LYS A 78 -2.97 -15.70 4.10
CA LYS A 78 -1.90 -14.96 4.80
C LYS A 78 -1.56 -15.58 6.16
N VAL A 79 -2.57 -15.98 6.93
CA VAL A 79 -2.36 -16.66 8.21
C VAL A 79 -1.67 -18.01 7.98
N PHE A 80 -2.15 -18.81 7.03
CA PHE A 80 -1.52 -20.07 6.66
C PHE A 80 -0.06 -19.89 6.21
N ALA A 81 0.24 -18.85 5.44
CA ALA A 81 1.61 -18.55 5.02
C ALA A 81 2.51 -18.24 6.23
N CYS A 82 2.04 -17.45 7.20
CA CYS A 82 2.75 -17.19 8.44
C CYS A 82 3.01 -18.49 9.23
N LEU A 83 1.98 -19.31 9.42
CA LEU A 83 2.09 -20.61 10.10
C LEU A 83 3.04 -21.57 9.39
N SER A 84 3.14 -21.51 8.05
CA SER A 84 4.10 -22.31 7.28
C SER A 84 5.54 -21.82 7.43
N VAL A 85 5.77 -20.54 7.72
CA VAL A 85 7.10 -20.04 8.10
C VAL A 85 7.41 -20.47 9.52
N TYR A 86 6.46 -20.34 10.45
CA TYR A 86 6.63 -20.80 11.83
C TYR A 86 6.88 -22.31 11.95
N ALA A 87 6.17 -23.13 11.18
CA ALA A 87 6.38 -24.58 11.12
C ALA A 87 7.83 -24.95 10.71
N ARG A 88 8.45 -24.14 9.85
CA ARG A 88 9.87 -24.33 9.49
C ARG A 88 10.81 -23.85 10.60
N PHE A 89 10.46 -22.76 11.29
CA PHE A 89 11.19 -22.28 12.46
C PHE A 89 11.31 -23.35 13.54
N ILE A 90 10.21 -24.05 13.86
CA ILE A 90 10.22 -25.16 14.83
C ILE A 90 10.67 -26.51 14.24
N SER A 91 11.23 -26.52 13.03
CA SER A 91 11.69 -27.74 12.33
C SER A 91 10.61 -28.83 12.14
N ARG A 92 9.34 -28.43 12.04
CA ARG A 92 8.17 -29.30 11.83
C ARG A 92 7.34 -28.90 10.61
N PRO A 93 7.90 -28.91 9.39
CA PRO A 93 7.17 -28.53 8.18
C PRO A 93 5.98 -29.46 7.86
N ASP A 94 5.94 -30.66 8.46
CA ASP A 94 4.87 -31.66 8.33
C ASP A 94 3.51 -31.17 8.84
N ILE A 95 3.48 -30.28 9.84
CA ILE A 95 2.24 -29.84 10.49
C ILE A 95 1.36 -28.97 9.58
N VAL A 96 1.94 -28.40 8.52
CA VAL A 96 1.22 -27.61 7.52
C VAL A 96 0.93 -28.38 6.24
N ASP A 97 1.31 -29.66 6.16
CA ASP A 97 1.07 -30.47 4.97
C ASP A 97 -0.42 -30.81 4.81
N ARG A 98 -0.90 -30.79 3.56
CA ARG A 98 -2.28 -31.13 3.16
C ARG A 98 -3.37 -30.42 3.98
N ILE A 99 -3.11 -29.21 4.49
CA ILE A 99 -4.14 -28.41 5.18
C ILE A 99 -5.19 -27.95 4.17
N LYS A 100 -6.44 -28.30 4.42
CA LYS A 100 -7.59 -27.86 3.63
C LYS A 100 -7.95 -26.44 4.02
N ARG A 101 -8.00 -25.56 3.03
CA ARG A 101 -8.36 -24.14 3.21
C ARG A 101 -9.00 -23.59 1.95
N THR A 102 -9.87 -22.61 2.14
CA THR A 102 -10.43 -21.79 1.08
C THR A 102 -9.31 -20.92 0.52
N ARG A 103 -8.90 -21.20 -0.72
CA ARG A 103 -7.96 -20.34 -1.43
C ARG A 103 -8.73 -19.18 -2.05
N PRO A 104 -8.17 -17.96 -2.05
CA PRO A 104 -8.78 -16.88 -2.78
C PRO A 104 -8.93 -17.30 -4.25
N GLN A 105 -10.16 -17.29 -4.77
CA GLN A 105 -10.37 -17.42 -6.20
C GLN A 105 -9.51 -16.35 -6.85
N ARG A 106 -8.72 -16.70 -7.87
CA ARG A 106 -8.00 -15.69 -8.67
C ARG A 106 -9.08 -14.74 -9.16
N GLN A 107 -9.17 -13.56 -8.55
CA GLN A 107 -10.16 -12.56 -8.95
C GLN A 107 -9.95 -12.38 -10.45
N THR A 108 -11.02 -12.56 -11.23
CA THR A 108 -11.03 -12.14 -12.62
C THR A 108 -10.48 -10.72 -12.63
N GLN A 109 -9.46 -10.49 -13.46
CA GLN A 109 -8.68 -9.25 -13.49
C GLN A 109 -9.58 -8.07 -13.87
N THR A 110 -10.35 -7.59 -12.92
CA THR A 110 -11.16 -6.40 -12.99
C THR A 110 -10.24 -5.28 -12.56
N ALA A 111 -10.16 -4.24 -13.39
CA ALA A 111 -9.42 -3.05 -13.03
C ALA A 111 -9.95 -2.56 -11.66
N PRO A 112 -9.07 -2.32 -10.68
CA PRO A 112 -9.47 -1.78 -9.39
C PRO A 112 -10.33 -0.52 -9.56
N LYS A 113 -11.27 -0.30 -8.63
CA LYS A 113 -12.11 0.91 -8.62
C LYS A 113 -11.24 2.16 -8.63
N SER A 114 -11.24 2.86 -9.76
CA SER A 114 -10.64 4.18 -9.97
C SER A 114 -11.76 5.22 -9.93
N LEU A 115 -11.41 6.47 -9.63
CA LEU A 115 -12.35 7.58 -9.74
C LEU A 115 -12.64 7.87 -11.22
N SER A 116 -13.88 8.22 -11.51
CA SER A 116 -14.28 8.85 -12.78
C SER A 116 -13.75 10.29 -12.87
N ASP A 117 -13.74 10.87 -14.07
CA ASP A 117 -13.36 12.28 -14.26
C ASP A 117 -14.24 13.24 -13.46
N LEU A 118 -15.53 12.94 -13.34
CA LEU A 118 -16.48 13.75 -12.58
C LEU A 118 -16.19 13.68 -11.07
N GLU A 119 -15.96 12.48 -10.53
CA GLU A 119 -15.56 12.30 -9.13
C GLU A 119 -14.23 13.00 -8.83
N ARG A 120 -13.26 12.89 -9.74
CA ARG A 120 -11.98 13.58 -9.63
C ARG A 120 -12.18 15.08 -9.48
N LYS A 121 -12.90 15.71 -10.41
CA LYS A 121 -13.19 17.15 -10.40
C LYS A 121 -13.97 17.56 -9.14
N ARG A 122 -14.93 16.75 -8.70
CA ARG A 122 -15.71 17.01 -7.48
C ARG A 122 -14.82 17.00 -6.24
N ILE A 123 -13.95 16.00 -6.09
CA ILE A 123 -13.03 15.90 -4.94
C ILE A 123 -12.04 17.06 -4.92
N LEU A 124 -11.45 17.41 -6.07
CA LEU A 124 -10.53 18.55 -6.17
C LEU A 124 -11.21 19.88 -5.79
N ARG A 125 -12.43 20.13 -6.28
CA ARG A 125 -13.21 21.31 -5.89
C ARG A 125 -13.53 21.33 -4.40
N GLN A 126 -13.82 20.17 -3.80
CA GLN A 126 -14.15 20.09 -2.39
C GLN A 126 -12.93 20.36 -1.50
N VAL A 127 -11.77 19.77 -1.80
CA VAL A 127 -10.55 20.02 -1.03
C VAL A 127 -10.08 21.47 -1.15
N GLU A 128 -10.22 22.08 -2.33
CA GLU A 128 -9.91 23.50 -2.55
C GLU A 128 -10.85 24.42 -1.76
N LYS A 129 -12.14 24.06 -1.69
CA LYS A 129 -13.13 24.81 -0.90
C LYS A 129 -12.82 24.80 0.59
N ASP A 130 -12.29 23.69 1.12
CA ASP A 130 -11.90 23.59 2.52
C ASP A 130 -10.68 24.49 2.86
N GLY A 131 -9.90 24.90 1.86
CA GLY A 131 -8.86 25.93 1.99
C GLY A 131 -7.59 25.48 2.75
N ILE A 132 -7.51 24.22 3.16
CA ILE A 132 -6.35 23.69 3.89
C ILE A 132 -5.22 23.42 2.89
N LEU A 133 -4.27 24.35 2.75
CA LEU A 133 -3.18 24.30 1.76
C LEU A 133 -2.43 22.97 1.74
N ARG A 134 -2.13 22.41 2.93
CA ARG A 134 -1.49 21.09 3.05
C ARG A 134 -2.32 19.99 2.39
N ASP A 135 -3.61 19.94 2.71
CA ASP A 135 -4.49 18.84 2.28
C ASP A 135 -4.74 18.93 0.77
N ILE A 136 -4.85 20.16 0.24
CA ILE A 136 -4.89 20.44 -1.21
C ILE A 136 -3.63 19.90 -1.89
N ALA A 137 -2.44 20.31 -1.43
CA ALA A 137 -1.17 19.85 -2.00
C ALA A 137 -1.02 18.32 -1.96
N ILE A 138 -1.38 17.67 -0.83
CA ILE A 138 -1.35 16.20 -0.71
C ILE A 138 -2.29 15.55 -1.72
N MET A 139 -3.51 16.07 -1.90
CA MET A 139 -4.48 15.52 -2.85
C MET A 139 -3.94 15.57 -4.28
N TYR A 140 -3.39 16.73 -4.69
CA TYR A 140 -2.81 16.91 -6.03
C TYR A 140 -1.60 15.98 -6.25
N VAL A 141 -0.70 15.86 -5.29
CA VAL A 141 0.46 14.95 -5.39
C VAL A 141 0.01 13.50 -5.54
N LEU A 142 -0.89 13.00 -4.68
CA LEU A 142 -1.33 11.60 -4.77
C LEU A 142 -2.07 11.29 -6.08
N MET A 143 -2.86 12.25 -6.56
CA MET A 143 -3.71 12.06 -7.73
C MET A 143 -2.96 12.21 -9.05
N GLN A 144 -1.93 13.06 -9.10
CA GLN A 144 -1.20 13.37 -10.34
C GLN A 144 0.24 12.83 -10.39
N CYS A 145 0.79 12.34 -9.28
CA CYS A 145 2.11 11.70 -9.24
C CYS A 145 2.06 10.18 -8.96
N GLY A 146 0.88 9.64 -8.62
CA GLY A 146 0.70 8.20 -8.45
C GLY A 146 1.47 7.57 -7.28
N LEU A 147 1.93 8.36 -6.31
CA LEU A 147 2.73 7.88 -5.18
C LEU A 147 1.96 6.89 -4.28
N ARG A 148 2.69 5.96 -3.65
CA ARG A 148 2.18 5.28 -2.45
C ARG A 148 2.09 6.30 -1.31
N VAL A 149 1.13 6.14 -0.40
CA VAL A 149 0.99 7.06 0.75
C VAL A 149 2.24 7.08 1.63
N SER A 150 2.93 5.94 1.78
CA SER A 150 4.19 5.87 2.53
C SER A 150 5.29 6.69 1.86
N GLU A 151 5.37 6.63 0.52
CA GLU A 151 6.34 7.41 -0.26
C GLU A 151 6.06 8.91 -0.10
N LEU A 152 4.79 9.32 -0.17
CA LEU A 152 4.40 10.72 0.08
C LEU A 152 4.80 11.18 1.48
N CYS A 153 4.53 10.37 2.51
CA CYS A 153 4.88 10.70 3.89
C CYS A 153 6.39 10.79 4.11
N SER A 154 7.20 10.07 3.32
CA SER A 154 8.66 10.08 3.41
C SER A 154 9.35 11.22 2.63
N LEU A 155 8.62 11.98 1.81
CA LEU A 155 9.22 13.06 1.00
C LEU A 155 9.87 14.14 1.85
N ASN A 156 11.01 14.62 1.39
CA ASN A 156 11.68 15.82 1.88
C ASN A 156 11.49 17.00 0.92
N ARG A 157 11.68 18.22 1.43
CA ARG A 157 11.74 19.43 0.59
C ARG A 157 12.82 19.30 -0.50
N SER A 158 13.95 18.66 -0.17
CA SER A 158 15.06 18.41 -1.09
C SER A 158 14.75 17.38 -2.18
N ASP A 159 13.67 16.61 -2.08
CA ASP A 159 13.24 15.66 -3.11
C ASP A 159 12.48 16.36 -4.25
N VAL A 160 12.11 17.63 -4.08
CA VAL A 160 11.32 18.39 -5.04
C VAL A 160 12.16 19.52 -5.61
N THR A 161 12.30 19.53 -6.92
CA THR A 161 12.90 20.65 -7.66
C THR A 161 11.87 21.20 -8.63
N MET A 162 11.53 22.48 -8.53
CA MET A 162 10.55 23.11 -9.41
C MET A 162 10.92 24.55 -9.73
N SER A 163 10.57 24.95 -10.95
CA SER A 163 10.60 26.31 -11.48
C SER A 163 9.22 26.61 -12.08
N GLU A 164 9.02 27.75 -12.74
CA GLU A 164 7.81 28.01 -13.53
C GLU A 164 7.72 27.13 -14.79
N ARG A 165 8.86 26.74 -15.37
CA ARG A 165 8.92 26.00 -16.66
C ARG A 165 8.85 24.49 -16.53
N GLY A 166 9.11 23.95 -15.35
CA GLY A 166 9.01 22.51 -15.09
C GLY A 166 9.36 22.16 -13.66
N GLY A 167 9.15 20.91 -13.29
CA GLY A 167 9.58 20.39 -11.99
C GLY A 167 9.62 18.88 -11.98
N LYS A 168 10.38 18.35 -11.02
CA LYS A 168 10.55 16.93 -10.79
C LYS A 168 10.50 16.61 -9.30
N LEU A 169 10.04 15.41 -9.00
CA LEU A 169 10.03 14.83 -7.67
C LEU A 169 10.80 13.51 -7.70
N ILE A 170 11.68 13.30 -6.72
CA ILE A 170 12.48 12.09 -6.60
C ILE A 170 11.87 11.21 -5.51
N VAL A 171 11.52 9.98 -5.86
CA VAL A 171 11.04 8.99 -4.88
C VAL A 171 12.18 8.04 -4.55
N ARG A 172 12.64 8.12 -3.31
CA ARG A 172 13.71 7.24 -2.78
C ARG A 172 13.12 5.88 -2.39
N GLU A 173 13.78 4.80 -2.76
CA GLU A 173 13.46 3.45 -2.31
C GLU A 173 14.17 3.15 -0.97
N SER A 174 13.47 2.52 -0.03
CA SER A 174 13.96 2.30 1.35
C SER A 174 14.95 1.12 1.50
N LYS A 175 15.22 0.37 0.43
CA LYS A 175 15.96 -0.92 0.48
C LYS A 175 16.94 -1.11 -0.68
N GLY A 176 17.68 -0.06 -1.05
CA GLY A 176 18.71 -0.15 -2.12
C GLY A 176 18.16 -0.29 -3.53
N GLY A 177 16.87 0.00 -3.74
CA GLY A 177 16.29 0.11 -5.07
C GLY A 177 16.68 1.42 -5.76
N GLU A 178 16.63 1.42 -7.09
CA GLU A 178 16.83 2.63 -7.87
C GLU A 178 15.73 3.66 -7.54
N SER A 179 16.16 4.89 -7.32
CA SER A 179 15.23 6.01 -7.13
C SER A 179 14.56 6.32 -8.46
N ARG A 180 13.26 6.62 -8.42
CA ARG A 180 12.53 7.03 -9.63
C ARG A 180 12.24 8.52 -9.61
N PHE A 181 12.28 9.14 -10.78
CA PHE A 181 11.89 10.53 -10.95
C PHE A 181 10.45 10.61 -11.46
N LEU A 182 9.75 11.66 -11.07
CA LEU A 182 8.39 11.96 -11.51
C LEU A 182 8.30 13.41 -11.97
N PRO A 183 7.89 13.67 -13.23
CA PRO A 183 7.62 15.03 -13.67
C PRO A 183 6.40 15.59 -12.91
N LEU A 184 6.47 16.86 -12.53
CA LEU A 184 5.40 17.55 -11.82
C LEU A 184 4.57 18.40 -12.77
N ALA A 185 3.28 18.10 -12.84
CA ALA A 185 2.30 18.93 -13.53
C ALA A 185 2.23 20.34 -12.92
N VAL A 186 1.74 21.30 -13.70
CA VAL A 186 1.63 22.72 -13.30
C VAL A 186 0.86 22.87 -11.98
N ASP A 187 -0.30 22.22 -11.86
CA ASP A 187 -1.14 22.32 -10.66
C ASP A 187 -0.45 21.75 -9.41
N VAL A 188 0.29 20.66 -9.56
CA VAL A 188 1.04 20.07 -8.45
C VAL A 188 2.11 21.02 -7.96
N ARG A 189 2.87 21.62 -8.88
CA ARG A 189 3.90 22.62 -8.54
C ARG A 189 3.27 23.82 -7.82
N TYR A 190 2.18 24.34 -8.37
CA TYR A 190 1.45 25.47 -7.79
C TYR A 190 1.01 25.21 -6.34
N HIS A 191 0.37 24.06 -6.09
CA HIS A 191 -0.14 23.75 -4.75
C HIS A 191 0.95 23.38 -3.76
N ILE A 192 2.04 22.72 -4.21
CA ILE A 192 3.22 22.51 -3.35
C ILE A 192 3.86 23.86 -2.99
N SER A 193 4.09 24.75 -3.96
CA SER A 193 4.66 26.09 -3.70
C SER A 193 3.81 26.87 -2.71
N LYS A 194 2.49 26.99 -2.94
CA LYS A 194 1.59 27.66 -2.00
C LYS A 194 1.66 27.10 -0.58
N TYR A 195 1.73 25.77 -0.46
CA TYR A 195 1.87 25.15 0.85
C TYR A 195 3.22 25.44 1.49
N LEU A 196 4.34 25.39 0.74
CA LEU A 196 5.67 25.70 1.25
C LEU A 196 5.80 27.18 1.63
N ASP A 197 5.24 28.09 0.84
CA ASP A 197 5.24 29.54 1.14
C ASP A 197 4.47 29.88 2.42
N SER A 198 3.47 29.05 2.77
CA SER A 198 2.74 29.20 4.04
C SER A 198 3.50 28.69 5.27
N ARG A 199 4.65 28.02 5.08
CA ARG A 199 5.44 27.42 6.15
C ARG A 199 6.63 28.30 6.52
N THR A 200 6.80 28.53 7.81
CA THR A 200 7.93 29.27 8.39
C THR A 200 8.89 28.37 9.18
N ASP A 201 8.68 27.06 9.16
CA ASP A 201 9.51 26.09 9.87
C ASP A 201 10.70 25.58 9.03
N GLU A 202 11.70 25.01 9.70
CA GLU A 202 12.89 24.40 9.08
C GLU A 202 12.79 22.87 8.90
N ASN A 203 11.59 22.29 9.05
CA ASN A 203 11.44 20.84 8.98
C ASN A 203 11.71 20.33 7.54
N GLU A 204 12.65 19.39 7.44
CA GLU A 204 13.04 18.75 6.18
C GLU A 204 11.88 18.06 5.45
N ALA A 205 10.87 17.58 6.17
CA ALA A 205 9.74 16.86 5.60
C ALA A 205 8.92 17.80 4.69
N LEU A 206 8.59 17.30 3.49
CA LEU A 206 7.75 18.03 2.55
C LEU A 206 6.37 18.30 3.13
N PHE A 207 5.76 17.32 3.81
CA PHE A 207 4.45 17.43 4.45
C PHE A 207 4.52 17.19 5.96
N ILE A 208 3.93 18.11 6.73
CA ILE A 208 3.89 18.07 8.19
C ILE A 208 2.46 18.02 8.75
N SER A 209 2.29 17.40 9.91
CA SER A 209 1.03 17.41 10.68
C SER A 209 0.80 18.77 11.35
N ASN A 210 -0.35 18.93 12.00
CA ASN A 210 -0.66 20.13 12.79
C ASN A 210 0.31 20.30 13.98
N GLU A 211 0.96 19.22 14.41
CA GLU A 211 2.00 19.22 15.46
C GLU A 211 3.41 19.55 14.92
N ARG A 212 3.51 19.99 13.64
CA ARG A 212 4.78 20.31 12.97
C ARG A 212 5.79 19.17 12.85
N LYS A 213 5.32 17.92 12.98
CA LYS A 213 6.09 16.70 12.73
C LYS A 213 5.79 16.16 11.34
N ARG A 214 6.64 15.29 10.80
CA ARG A 214 6.37 14.57 9.55
C ARG A 214 4.98 13.94 9.58
N ILE A 215 4.20 14.12 8.52
CA ILE A 215 2.83 13.62 8.48
C ILE A 215 2.81 12.08 8.45
N SER A 216 1.95 11.48 9.28
CA SER A 216 1.82 10.02 9.31
C SER A 216 0.91 9.51 8.19
N VAL A 217 1.10 8.26 7.78
CA VAL A 217 0.23 7.57 6.82
C VAL A 217 -1.23 7.57 7.28
N ARG A 218 -1.47 7.35 8.59
CA ARG A 218 -2.82 7.33 9.17
C ARG A 218 -3.49 8.70 9.08
N THR A 219 -2.74 9.77 9.30
CA THR A 219 -3.24 11.14 9.15
C THR A 219 -3.68 11.42 7.72
N VAL A 220 -2.87 11.04 6.72
CA VAL A 220 -3.22 11.19 5.31
C VAL A 220 -4.45 10.37 4.95
N GLN A 221 -4.52 9.11 5.40
CA GLN A 221 -5.69 8.25 5.16
C GLN A 221 -6.98 8.85 5.76
N HIS A 222 -6.91 9.35 7.00
CA HIS A 222 -8.04 10.00 7.66
C HIS A 222 -8.46 11.32 6.97
N MET A 223 -7.49 12.09 6.47
CA MET A 223 -7.78 13.26 5.65
C MET A 223 -8.54 12.86 4.38
N LEU A 224 -8.05 11.86 3.64
CA LEU A 224 -8.68 11.40 2.39
C LEU A 224 -10.08 10.81 2.58
N SER A 225 -10.35 10.15 3.71
CA SER A 225 -11.67 9.59 3.99
C SER A 225 -12.77 10.64 4.07
N LYS A 226 -12.45 11.89 4.44
CA LYS A 226 -13.41 13.01 4.42
C LYS A 226 -13.93 13.33 3.02
N TYR A 227 -13.16 12.99 1.99
CA TYR A 227 -13.48 13.20 0.58
C TYR A 227 -13.99 11.91 -0.10
N GLY A 228 -14.27 10.85 0.67
CA GLY A 228 -14.76 9.59 0.13
C GLY A 228 -13.73 8.83 -0.71
N THR A 229 -12.43 9.05 -0.48
CA THR A 229 -11.36 8.40 -1.24
C THR A 229 -10.27 7.83 -0.32
N HIS A 230 -9.34 7.07 -0.89
CA HIS A 230 -8.19 6.51 -0.19
C HIS A 230 -6.96 6.48 -1.12
N PRO A 231 -5.73 6.38 -0.59
CA PRO A 231 -4.52 6.52 -1.42
C PRO A 231 -4.46 5.58 -2.62
N HIS A 232 -4.89 4.33 -2.43
CA HIS A 232 -4.88 3.34 -3.50
C HIS A 232 -5.85 3.70 -4.65
N ALA A 233 -7.01 4.31 -4.37
CA ALA A 233 -7.96 4.75 -5.40
C ALA A 233 -7.39 5.92 -6.21
N LEU A 234 -6.69 6.86 -5.55
CA LEU A 234 -6.01 7.97 -6.23
C LEU A 234 -4.91 7.47 -7.16
N ARG A 235 -4.08 6.54 -6.68
CA ARG A 235 -3.05 5.90 -7.49
C ARG A 235 -3.63 5.11 -8.67
N HIS A 236 -4.73 4.40 -8.47
CA HIS A 236 -5.43 3.71 -9.56
C HIS A 236 -6.00 4.68 -10.57
N THR A 237 -6.50 5.82 -10.11
CA THR A 237 -6.98 6.90 -10.98
C THR A 237 -5.83 7.46 -11.81
N PHE A 238 -4.67 7.71 -11.22
CA PHE A 238 -3.46 8.13 -11.92
C PHE A 238 -3.07 7.13 -13.03
N VAL A 239 -2.90 5.86 -12.66
CA VAL A 239 -2.50 4.79 -13.60
C VAL A 239 -3.52 4.65 -14.73
N ARG A 240 -4.80 4.56 -14.40
CA ARG A 240 -5.88 4.45 -15.39
C ARG A 240 -5.92 5.65 -16.33
N THR A 241 -5.75 6.86 -15.80
CA THR A 241 -5.77 8.09 -16.60
C THR A 241 -4.64 8.08 -17.62
N LEU A 242 -3.40 7.76 -17.21
CA LEU A 242 -2.28 7.71 -18.15
C LEU A 242 -2.44 6.62 -19.21
N VAL A 243 -2.87 5.42 -18.82
CA VAL A 243 -3.13 4.32 -19.76
C VAL A 243 -4.22 4.71 -20.77
N LYS A 244 -5.34 5.29 -20.30
CA LYS A 244 -6.41 5.76 -21.19
C LYS A 244 -6.01 6.89 -22.12
N SER A 245 -5.04 7.71 -21.73
CA SER A 245 -4.46 8.74 -22.60
C SER A 245 -3.49 8.16 -23.64
N GLY A 246 -3.35 6.83 -23.74
CA GLY A 246 -2.50 6.16 -24.72
C GLY A 246 -1.02 6.12 -24.36
N ASN A 247 -0.65 6.35 -23.09
CA ASN A 247 0.74 6.27 -22.67
C ASN A 247 1.20 4.81 -22.61
N ASP A 248 2.47 4.59 -22.96
CA ASP A 248 3.11 3.29 -22.89
C ASP A 248 3.02 2.68 -21.49
N ILE A 249 2.64 1.39 -21.42
CA ILE A 249 2.39 0.69 -20.15
C ILE A 249 3.66 0.60 -19.30
N ALA A 250 4.84 0.47 -19.91
CA ALA A 250 6.11 0.42 -19.19
C ALA A 250 6.41 1.79 -18.55
N VAL A 251 6.19 2.89 -19.28
CA VAL A 251 6.33 4.25 -18.74
C VAL A 251 5.39 4.47 -17.54
N VAL A 252 4.11 4.08 -17.68
CA VAL A 252 3.15 4.21 -16.56
C VAL A 252 3.53 3.32 -15.37
N ALA A 253 4.04 2.10 -15.63
CA ALA A 253 4.51 1.20 -14.59
C ALA A 253 5.73 1.76 -13.83
N GLU A 254 6.67 2.37 -14.55
CA GLU A 254 7.84 3.02 -13.98
C GLU A 254 7.45 4.22 -13.12
N MET A 255 6.59 5.12 -13.61
CA MET A 255 6.09 6.27 -12.84
C MET A 255 5.38 5.83 -11.56
N ALA A 256 4.50 4.83 -11.67
CA ALA A 256 3.85 4.26 -10.51
C ALA A 256 4.89 3.59 -9.57
N GLY A 257 5.97 3.01 -10.08
CA GLY A 257 6.88 2.17 -9.30
C GLY A 257 6.28 0.77 -9.08
N HIS A 258 5.73 0.18 -10.14
CA HIS A 258 5.29 -1.21 -10.17
C HIS A 258 6.47 -2.12 -10.54
N LYS A 259 6.84 -3.03 -9.65
CA LYS A 259 7.87 -4.05 -9.91
C LYS A 259 7.44 -5.09 -10.96
N ASP A 260 6.14 -5.27 -11.14
CA ASP A 260 5.55 -6.16 -12.13
C ASP A 260 4.62 -5.36 -13.04
N VAL A 261 4.97 -5.27 -14.32
CA VAL A 261 4.20 -4.56 -15.36
C VAL A 261 2.78 -5.14 -15.49
N ASN A 262 2.56 -6.40 -15.14
CA ASN A 262 1.22 -7.01 -15.15
C ASN A 262 0.25 -6.31 -14.18
N VAL A 263 0.73 -5.57 -13.18
CA VAL A 263 -0.12 -4.74 -12.32
C VAL A 263 -0.74 -3.60 -13.13
N THR A 264 0.05 -2.94 -13.99
CA THR A 264 -0.40 -1.85 -14.88
C THR A 264 -1.22 -2.39 -16.05
N ARG A 265 -0.90 -3.59 -16.57
CA ARG A 265 -1.62 -4.20 -17.68
C ARG A 265 -3.12 -4.39 -17.41
N ARG A 266 -3.51 -4.52 -16.14
CA ARG A 266 -4.93 -4.65 -15.72
C ARG A 266 -5.80 -3.45 -16.11
N TYR A 267 -5.21 -2.28 -16.38
CA TYR A 267 -5.93 -1.08 -16.81
C TYR A 267 -6.06 -0.96 -18.33
N SER A 268 -5.36 -1.80 -19.08
CA SER A 268 -5.18 -1.70 -20.53
C SER A 268 -5.89 -2.82 -21.28
N LYS A 269 -7.11 -3.22 -20.87
CA LYS A 269 -7.86 -4.19 -21.68
C LYS A 269 -8.28 -3.49 -22.98
N PRO A 270 -7.64 -3.79 -24.13
CA PRO A 270 -7.98 -3.11 -25.37
C PRO A 270 -9.35 -3.58 -25.80
N ASP A 271 -10.22 -2.66 -26.20
CA ASP A 271 -11.40 -3.03 -26.97
C ASP A 271 -11.08 -3.13 -28.47
N GLU A 272 -11.99 -3.70 -29.24
CA GLU A 272 -11.83 -3.91 -30.68
C GLU A 272 -11.59 -2.60 -31.44
N GLN A 273 -12.24 -1.51 -31.01
CA GLN A 273 -12.13 -0.20 -31.63
C GLN A 273 -10.76 0.43 -31.39
N GLU A 274 -10.20 0.27 -30.18
CA GLU A 274 -8.84 0.69 -29.83
C GLU A 274 -7.79 -0.05 -30.67
N MET A 275 -7.99 -1.35 -30.94
CA MET A 275 -7.10 -2.13 -31.79
C MET A 275 -7.14 -1.68 -33.26
N ILE A 276 -8.33 -1.39 -33.80
CA ILE A 276 -8.49 -0.83 -35.15
C ILE A 276 -7.80 0.53 -35.25
N THR A 277 -8.07 1.43 -34.31
CA THR A 277 -7.46 2.78 -34.27
C THR A 277 -5.93 2.71 -34.17
N ALA A 278 -5.39 1.72 -33.44
CA ALA A 278 -3.95 1.53 -33.32
C ALA A 278 -3.30 1.12 -34.65
N ILE A 279 -3.93 0.21 -35.42
CA ILE A 279 -3.47 -0.17 -36.75
C ILE A 279 -3.55 1.03 -37.70
N GLU A 280 -4.67 1.74 -37.72
CA GLU A 280 -4.85 2.95 -38.54
C GLU A 280 -3.74 3.97 -38.23
N ARG A 281 -3.51 4.31 -36.96
CA ARG A 281 -2.45 5.28 -36.59
C ARG A 281 -1.03 4.83 -36.93
N ALA A 282 -0.74 3.53 -36.89
CA ALA A 282 0.62 3.02 -37.07
C ALA A 282 1.04 2.95 -38.54
N PHE A 283 0.07 2.79 -39.45
CA PHE A 283 0.33 2.54 -40.87
C PHE A 283 -0.38 3.54 -41.82
N SER A 284 -0.94 4.64 -41.28
CA SER A 284 -1.37 5.82 -42.06
C SER A 284 -0.24 6.84 -42.16
#